data_AF-I3CDN5-F1
#
_entry.id   AF-I3CDN5-F1
#
_cell.length_a   1.000
_cell.length_b   1.000
_cell.length_c   1.000
_cell.angle_alpha   90.00
_cell.angle_beta   90.00
_cell.angle_gamma   90.00
#
_symmetry.space_group_name_H-M   'P 1'
#
loop_
_entity.id
_entity.type
_entity.pdbx_description
1 polymer ?
#
loop_
_entity_poly.entity_id
_entity_poly.type
_entity_poly.pdbx_seq_one_letter_code
_entity_poly.pdbx_strand_id
1 'polypeptide(L)'
;MRFNPDTTEKLQKVLARAGLGSRRAIEAWIREGRVKVNQQVAHIGARVSLQDEIQIDNRKLSMQQLAPPPRQILIYNKPVGEVCSRDDDENRPLIFDKLPKPKQGRWISVGRLDVNTTGLLLLTTDGELANRLMHPSAEIEREYAVRVLGKVDEAMLQRLVTGVQLEDGIAKFERVDDAGGEGANHWYHVVLKEGRKREVRRLWEAQGLVVSRLMRIRYGVVTLPPSLRMGQFMELESNVRQALLRQVNLTETVKETEEGRDTVRQDKPNQRPNGKFTKQTLSTSTATREPAKRSTRPKKDWWESRIDETDDTGFSKRNLQQKNTAKPVHQPQAVTGGRANKPTTPSTAKFTATKTNTRPVLSKPSKPTSRPQLGKKLASSPIAKPSTLSTKKRG
;
A
#
# COMPACT_ATOMS: atom_id res chain seq x y z
N MET A 1 27.53 12.21 -3.15
CA MET A 1 27.04 13.59 -3.43
C MET A 1 27.14 14.38 -2.15
N ARG A 2 28.02 15.39 -2.09
CA ARG A 2 28.17 16.25 -0.90
C ARG A 2 26.84 17.00 -0.71
N PHE A 3 26.20 16.83 0.45
CA PHE A 3 24.97 17.57 0.78
C PHE A 3 25.33 19.06 0.83
N ASN A 4 24.73 19.88 -0.04
CA ASN A 4 24.94 21.32 -0.02
C ASN A 4 24.17 21.91 1.20
N PRO A 5 24.87 22.47 2.21
CA PRO A 5 24.25 22.98 3.43
C PRO A 5 23.24 24.12 3.18
N ASP A 6 23.32 24.80 2.04
CA ASP A 6 22.41 25.90 1.66
C ASP A 6 21.09 25.42 1.04
N THR A 7 20.90 24.11 0.87
CA THR A 7 19.66 23.57 0.32
C THR A 7 18.57 23.63 1.38
N THR A 8 17.68 24.62 1.27
CA THR A 8 16.52 24.72 2.16
C THR A 8 15.41 23.76 1.73
N GLU A 9 14.70 23.16 2.68
CA GLU A 9 13.51 22.35 2.46
C GLU A 9 12.31 22.92 3.24
N LYS A 10 11.08 22.65 2.80
CA LYS A 10 9.88 23.05 3.57
C LYS A 10 9.89 22.41 4.96
N LEU A 11 9.66 23.20 6.02
CA LEU A 11 9.71 22.77 7.42
C LEU A 11 8.86 21.52 7.68
N GLN A 12 7.61 21.50 7.21
CA GLN A 12 6.72 20.36 7.38
C GLN A 12 7.20 19.10 6.66
N LYS A 13 8.02 19.22 5.61
CA LYS A 13 8.63 18.08 4.92
C LYS A 13 9.75 17.48 5.78
N VAL A 14 10.62 18.33 6.33
CA VAL A 14 11.73 17.92 7.20
C VAL A 14 11.20 17.21 8.45
N LEU A 15 10.23 17.81 9.13
CA LEU A 15 9.62 17.23 10.34
C LEU A 15 8.85 15.93 10.05
N ALA A 16 8.16 15.84 8.90
CA ALA A 16 7.46 14.61 8.51
C ALA A 16 8.44 13.47 8.20
N ARG A 17 9.59 13.79 7.59
CA ARG A 17 10.68 12.84 7.31
C ARG A 17 11.32 12.33 8.60
N ALA A 18 11.46 13.20 9.60
CA ALA A 18 11.90 12.84 10.96
C ALA A 18 10.91 11.92 11.70
N GLY A 19 9.72 11.67 11.14
CA GLY A 19 8.73 10.75 11.71
C GLY A 19 7.80 11.40 12.72
N LEU A 20 7.86 12.71 12.91
CA LEU A 20 7.12 13.44 13.94
C LEU A 20 5.61 13.58 13.63
N GLY A 21 5.21 13.39 12.37
CA GLY A 21 3.80 13.45 11.99
C GLY A 21 3.59 13.39 10.48
N SER A 22 2.32 13.51 10.08
CA SER A 22 1.98 13.79 8.68
C SER A 22 2.29 15.26 8.36
N ARG A 23 2.54 15.57 7.08
CA ARG A 23 2.80 16.96 6.66
C ARG A 23 1.66 17.91 7.06
N ARG A 24 0.41 17.45 6.96
CA ARG A 24 -0.79 18.22 7.32
C ARG A 24 -0.91 18.43 8.82
N ALA A 25 -0.62 17.40 9.63
CA ALA A 25 -0.60 17.52 11.08
C ALA A 25 0.47 18.54 11.53
N ILE A 26 1.65 18.50 10.91
CA ILE A 26 2.71 19.46 11.19
C ILE A 26 2.32 20.88 10.75
N GLU A 27 1.65 21.05 9.62
CA GLU A 27 1.10 22.36 9.21
C GLU A 27 0.05 22.89 10.21
N ALA A 28 -0.73 22.01 10.85
CA ALA A 28 -1.62 22.40 11.94
C ALA A 28 -0.81 22.90 13.16
N TRP A 29 0.24 22.19 13.57
CA TRP A 29 1.11 22.62 14.68
C TRP A 29 1.83 23.95 14.39
N ILE A 30 2.24 24.17 13.14
CA ILE A 30 2.81 25.46 12.72
C ILE A 30 1.77 26.57 12.86
N ARG A 31 0.52 26.33 12.44
CA ARG A 31 -0.59 27.29 12.58
C ARG A 31 -0.92 27.60 14.05
N GLU A 32 -0.79 26.61 14.92
CA GLU A 32 -0.97 26.72 16.38
C GLU A 32 0.21 27.41 17.08
N GLY A 33 1.28 27.79 16.36
CA GLY A 33 2.45 28.45 16.93
C GLY A 33 3.36 27.54 17.77
N ARG A 34 3.17 26.22 17.67
CA ARG A 34 3.90 25.21 18.46
C ARG A 34 5.32 24.95 17.95
N VAL A 35 5.60 25.30 16.70
CA VAL A 35 6.88 25.06 16.05
C VAL A 35 7.66 26.37 15.95
N LYS A 36 8.91 26.36 16.43
CA LYS A 36 9.84 27.48 16.32
C LYS A 36 11.05 27.10 15.48
N VAL A 37 11.56 28.05 14.70
CA VAL A 37 12.81 27.95 13.95
C VAL A 37 13.69 29.12 14.41
N ASN A 38 14.90 28.84 14.88
CA ASN A 38 15.83 29.84 15.42
C ASN A 38 15.15 30.77 16.44
N GLN A 39 14.40 30.17 17.38
CA GLN A 39 13.63 30.84 18.43
C GLN A 39 12.42 31.67 17.97
N GLN A 40 12.17 31.80 16.67
CA GLN A 40 11.01 32.50 16.12
C GLN A 40 9.88 31.52 15.77
N VAL A 41 8.63 31.90 16.01
CA VAL A 41 7.46 31.07 15.64
C VAL A 41 7.42 30.91 14.12
N ALA A 42 7.34 29.67 13.65
CA ALA A 42 7.33 29.37 12.23
C ALA A 42 5.97 29.72 11.59
N HIS A 43 5.98 29.99 10.28
CA HIS A 43 4.77 30.20 9.48
C HIS A 43 4.60 29.09 8.43
N ILE A 44 3.38 28.90 7.92
CA ILE A 44 3.12 27.91 6.86
C ILE A 44 3.90 28.29 5.61
N GLY A 45 4.69 27.33 5.10
CA GLY A 45 5.56 27.55 3.95
C GLY A 45 7.01 27.88 4.32
N ALA A 46 7.31 28.07 5.62
CA ALA A 46 8.68 28.24 6.11
C ALA A 46 9.61 27.15 5.58
N ARG A 47 10.83 27.57 5.26
CA ARG A 47 11.90 26.69 4.78
C ARG A 47 13.04 26.69 5.78
N VAL A 48 13.68 25.53 5.93
CA VAL A 48 14.78 25.32 6.86
C VAL A 48 15.92 24.60 6.16
N SER A 49 17.13 24.98 6.52
CA SER A 49 18.39 24.30 6.22
C SER A 49 18.71 23.30 7.34
N LEU A 50 19.85 22.61 7.19
CA LEU A 50 20.38 21.75 8.26
C LEU A 50 21.02 22.56 9.40
N GLN A 51 21.29 23.85 9.22
CA GLN A 51 21.92 24.68 10.26
C GLN A 51 20.88 25.31 11.21
N ASP A 52 19.62 25.30 10.82
CA ASP A 52 18.55 25.92 11.58
C ASP A 52 18.18 25.09 12.82
N GLU A 53 18.02 25.76 13.96
CA GLU A 53 17.54 25.15 15.19
C GLU A 53 16.01 25.05 15.16
N ILE A 54 15.48 23.84 15.24
CA ILE A 54 14.04 23.61 15.23
C ILE A 54 13.57 23.14 16.61
N GLN A 55 12.48 23.74 17.10
CA GLN A 55 11.83 23.38 18.34
C GLN A 55 10.35 23.06 18.12
N ILE A 56 9.83 22.06 18.83
CA ILE A 56 8.39 21.78 18.93
C ILE A 56 8.02 21.77 20.40
N ASP A 57 7.00 22.55 20.78
CA ASP A 57 6.57 22.70 22.18
C ASP A 57 7.74 23.01 23.13
N ASN A 58 8.63 23.91 22.70
CA ASN A 58 9.88 24.31 23.36
C ASN A 58 10.93 23.20 23.56
N ARG A 59 10.81 22.06 22.89
CA ARG A 59 11.83 21.00 22.87
C ARG A 59 12.65 21.07 21.59
N LYS A 60 13.97 21.26 21.71
CA LYS A 60 14.91 21.27 20.58
C LYS A 60 15.01 19.88 19.96
N LEU A 61 14.99 19.81 18.63
CA LEU A 61 15.22 18.58 17.88
C LEU A 61 16.72 18.43 17.58
N SER A 62 17.26 17.23 17.74
CA SER A 62 18.66 16.98 17.44
C SER A 62 18.92 16.89 15.93
N MET A 63 20.15 17.22 15.53
CA MET A 63 20.60 17.05 14.15
C MET A 63 20.45 15.61 13.65
N GLN A 64 20.66 14.61 14.51
CA GLN A 64 20.44 13.21 14.13
C GLN A 64 18.96 12.93 13.83
N GLN A 65 18.03 13.54 14.57
CA GLN A 65 16.59 13.38 14.34
C GLN A 65 16.16 14.01 13.00
N LEU A 66 16.78 15.12 12.61
CA LEU A 66 16.46 15.87 11.39
C LEU A 66 17.21 15.37 10.15
N ALA A 67 18.32 14.65 10.34
CA ALA A 67 19.12 14.09 9.26
C ALA A 67 18.28 13.14 8.38
N PRO A 68 18.47 13.15 7.05
CA PRO A 68 17.79 12.22 6.16
C PRO A 68 18.14 10.77 6.51
N PRO A 69 17.15 9.92 6.85
CA PRO A 69 17.42 8.52 7.18
C PRO A 69 17.85 7.73 5.94
N PRO A 70 18.53 6.59 6.12
CA PRO A 70 18.71 5.65 5.02
C PRO A 70 17.35 5.22 4.47
N ARG A 71 17.26 5.18 3.14
CA ARG A 71 16.03 4.80 2.45
C ARG A 71 15.75 3.32 2.66
N GLN A 72 14.63 3.03 3.31
CA GLN A 72 14.13 1.67 3.45
C GLN A 72 12.92 1.48 2.53
N ILE A 73 12.78 0.28 1.97
CA ILE A 73 11.65 -0.11 1.14
C ILE A 73 11.22 -1.53 1.52
N LEU A 74 9.95 -1.70 1.86
CA LEU A 74 9.34 -3.00 2.11
C LEU A 74 8.42 -3.38 0.95
N ILE A 75 8.43 -4.67 0.61
CA ILE A 75 7.33 -5.33 -0.08
C ILE A 75 6.41 -5.87 1.01
N TYR A 76 5.14 -5.47 1.00
CA TYR A 76 4.11 -6.06 1.84
C TYR A 76 3.12 -6.81 0.96
N ASN A 77 2.85 -8.08 1.29
CA ASN A 77 1.76 -8.82 0.66
C ASN A 77 0.47 -8.56 1.46
N LYS A 78 -0.23 -7.49 1.11
CA LYS A 78 -1.41 -7.02 1.82
C LYS A 78 -2.53 -8.08 1.77
N PRO A 79 -3.11 -8.50 2.92
CA PRO A 79 -4.30 -9.34 2.96
C PRO A 79 -5.59 -8.53 2.70
N VAL A 80 -6.70 -9.23 2.54
CA VAL A 80 -8.03 -8.61 2.59
C VAL A 80 -8.34 -8.09 4.01
N GLY A 81 -9.22 -7.11 4.12
CA GLY A 81 -9.70 -6.57 5.39
C GLY A 81 -8.84 -5.46 5.97
N GLU A 82 -7.58 -5.29 5.53
CA GLU A 82 -6.73 -4.19 5.97
C GLU A 82 -6.93 -2.92 5.14
N VAL A 83 -6.95 -1.76 5.82
CA VAL A 83 -7.11 -0.43 5.22
C VAL A 83 -5.75 0.22 5.00
N CYS A 84 -5.52 0.77 3.79
CA CYS A 84 -4.34 1.59 3.48
C CYS A 84 -4.50 3.04 3.98
N SER A 85 -4.69 3.21 5.28
CA SER A 85 -4.80 4.51 5.96
C SER A 85 -3.99 4.51 7.25
N ARG A 86 -3.74 5.72 7.77
CA ARG A 86 -3.11 5.95 9.08
C ARG A 86 -4.12 6.00 10.23
N ASP A 87 -5.38 6.16 9.87
CA ASP A 87 -6.51 6.35 10.77
C ASP A 87 -7.76 5.82 10.06
N ASP A 88 -8.65 5.20 10.82
CA ASP A 88 -9.88 4.59 10.31
C ASP A 88 -11.00 4.72 11.35
N ASP A 89 -12.03 5.48 11.01
CA ASP A 89 -13.17 5.75 11.91
C ASP A 89 -13.96 4.48 12.27
N GLU A 90 -13.90 3.45 11.42
CA GLU A 90 -14.56 2.16 11.61
C GLU A 90 -13.70 1.16 12.41
N ASN A 91 -12.52 1.59 12.88
CA ASN A 91 -11.57 0.81 13.67
C ASN A 91 -11.18 -0.52 12.99
N ARG A 92 -11.10 -0.52 11.66
CA ARG A 92 -10.64 -1.68 10.88
C ARG A 92 -9.12 -1.83 10.99
N PRO A 93 -8.58 -3.05 10.83
CA PRO A 93 -7.13 -3.26 10.82
C PRO A 93 -6.42 -2.38 9.79
N LEU A 94 -5.34 -1.72 10.18
CA LEU A 94 -4.54 -0.88 9.29
C LEU A 94 -3.34 -1.66 8.78
N ILE A 95 -2.89 -1.35 7.57
CA ILE A 95 -1.66 -1.94 7.01
C ILE A 95 -0.41 -1.66 7.86
N PHE A 96 -0.43 -0.65 8.73
CA PHE A 96 0.72 -0.23 9.52
C PHE A 96 0.84 -0.97 10.86
N ASP A 97 -0.22 -1.64 11.32
CA ASP A 97 -0.29 -2.20 12.68
C ASP A 97 0.71 -3.34 12.90
N LYS A 98 1.00 -4.11 11.85
CA LYS A 98 1.86 -5.30 11.90
C LYS A 98 3.25 -5.08 11.30
N LEU A 99 3.56 -3.86 10.84
CA LEU A 99 4.83 -3.56 10.20
C LEU A 99 5.94 -3.35 11.24
N PRO A 100 7.20 -3.67 10.90
CA PRO A 100 8.31 -3.44 11.81
C PRO A 100 8.50 -1.93 11.98
N LYS A 101 9.02 -1.47 13.11
CA LYS A 101 9.39 -0.05 13.24
C LYS A 101 10.55 0.24 12.27
N PRO A 102 10.47 1.31 11.44
CA PRO A 102 11.59 1.70 10.61
C PRO A 102 12.75 2.19 11.50
N LYS A 103 13.99 2.12 10.99
CA LYS A 103 15.18 2.57 11.74
C LYS A 103 15.07 4.04 12.15
N GLN A 104 14.49 4.86 11.28
CA GLN A 104 14.18 6.26 11.52
C GLN A 104 13.03 6.70 10.62
N GLY A 105 12.27 7.70 11.05
CA GLY A 105 11.13 8.23 10.31
C GLY A 105 9.90 7.34 10.44
N ARG A 106 9.13 7.22 9.35
CA ARG A 106 7.85 6.49 9.35
C ARG A 106 7.59 5.83 7.99
N TRP A 107 6.83 4.74 7.99
CA TRP A 107 6.40 4.11 6.73
C TRP A 107 5.39 4.96 5.96
N ILE A 108 5.61 5.06 4.65
CA ILE A 108 4.73 5.71 3.68
C ILE A 108 4.32 4.63 2.68
N SER A 109 3.04 4.38 2.53
CA SER A 109 2.54 3.47 1.50
C SER A 109 2.67 4.11 0.11
N VAL A 110 3.17 3.36 -0.86
CA VAL A 110 3.20 3.76 -2.27
C VAL A 110 1.87 3.38 -2.90
N GLY A 111 1.00 4.38 -2.99
CA GLY A 111 -0.38 4.21 -3.40
C GLY A 111 -1.21 3.53 -2.32
N ARG A 112 -2.36 3.01 -2.74
CA ARG A 112 -3.32 2.29 -1.90
C ARG A 112 -3.82 1.05 -2.63
N LEU A 113 -4.25 0.06 -1.86
CA LEU A 113 -5.08 -1.03 -2.33
C LEU A 113 -6.40 -0.96 -1.57
N ASP A 114 -7.50 -1.30 -2.24
CA ASP A 114 -8.80 -1.37 -1.58
C ASP A 114 -8.78 -2.44 -0.47
N VAL A 115 -9.73 -2.34 0.47
CA VAL A 115 -9.88 -3.29 1.59
C VAL A 115 -9.99 -4.72 1.09
N ASN A 116 -10.72 -4.94 -0.02
CA ASN A 116 -10.96 -6.25 -0.64
C ASN A 116 -9.97 -6.58 -1.77
N THR A 117 -8.81 -5.92 -1.80
CA THR A 117 -7.75 -6.18 -2.77
C THR A 117 -6.50 -6.64 -2.03
N THR A 118 -5.90 -7.71 -2.54
CA THR A 118 -4.69 -8.33 -1.97
C THR A 118 -3.46 -7.99 -2.77
N GLY A 119 -2.30 -8.40 -2.25
CA GLY A 119 -1.06 -8.47 -3.02
C GLY A 119 -0.08 -7.35 -2.71
N LEU A 120 0.80 -7.10 -3.67
CA LEU A 120 1.97 -6.26 -3.50
C LEU A 120 1.59 -4.82 -3.15
N LEU A 121 2.05 -4.36 -2.00
CA LEU A 121 2.06 -2.97 -1.58
C LEU A 121 3.48 -2.58 -1.18
N LEU A 122 4.05 -1.58 -1.85
CA LEU A 122 5.34 -1.04 -1.45
C LEU A 122 5.15 -0.05 -0.30
N LEU A 123 6.02 -0.13 0.70
CA LEU A 123 6.15 0.90 1.73
C LEU A 123 7.56 1.44 1.74
N THR A 124 7.74 2.74 1.98
CA THR A 124 9.07 3.35 2.06
C THR A 124 9.16 4.39 3.16
N THR A 125 10.35 4.63 3.68
CA THR A 125 10.63 5.78 4.57
C THR A 125 10.89 7.08 3.80
N ASP A 126 11.06 7.01 2.48
CA ASP A 126 11.34 8.17 1.64
C ASP A 126 10.09 8.69 0.91
N GLY A 127 9.60 9.85 1.35
CA GLY A 127 8.44 10.50 0.76
C GLY A 127 8.65 11.00 -0.67
N GLU A 128 9.89 11.29 -1.09
CA GLU A 128 10.19 11.67 -2.47
C GLU A 128 10.02 10.48 -3.41
N LEU A 129 10.59 9.33 -3.04
CA LEU A 129 10.40 8.08 -3.77
C LEU A 129 8.91 7.72 -3.87
N ALA A 130 8.19 7.76 -2.73
CA ALA A 130 6.77 7.46 -2.72
C ALA A 130 5.99 8.38 -3.68
N ASN A 131 6.28 9.69 -3.64
CA ASN A 131 5.64 10.67 -4.50
C ASN A 131 5.90 10.39 -5.99
N ARG A 132 7.16 10.15 -6.39
CA ARG A 132 7.49 9.88 -7.79
C ARG A 132 6.87 8.59 -8.31
N LEU A 133 6.85 7.53 -7.49
CA LEU A 133 6.21 6.26 -7.86
C LEU A 133 4.68 6.36 -7.99
N MET A 134 4.06 7.28 -7.26
CA MET A 134 2.60 7.50 -7.29
C MET A 134 2.17 8.51 -8.36
N HIS A 135 3.06 9.41 -8.79
CA HIS A 135 2.70 10.49 -9.69
C HIS A 135 2.26 9.96 -11.06
N PRO A 136 1.11 10.40 -11.62
CA PRO A 136 0.61 9.89 -12.90
C PRO A 136 1.61 10.02 -14.05
N SER A 137 2.40 11.09 -14.07
CA SER A 137 3.40 11.32 -15.13
C SER A 137 4.53 10.28 -15.18
N ALA A 138 4.68 9.47 -14.13
CA ALA A 138 5.68 8.40 -14.12
C ALA A 138 5.20 7.15 -14.86
N GLU A 139 3.90 7.05 -15.18
CA GLU A 139 3.29 5.94 -15.92
C GLU A 139 3.73 4.55 -15.43
N ILE A 140 3.94 4.42 -14.11
CA ILE A 140 4.43 3.18 -13.52
C ILE A 140 3.36 2.11 -13.66
N GLU A 141 3.69 1.05 -14.38
CA GLU A 141 2.80 -0.09 -14.57
C GLU A 141 2.44 -0.77 -13.25
N ARG A 142 1.17 -1.13 -13.12
CA ARG A 142 0.66 -2.03 -12.08
C ARG A 142 0.01 -3.21 -12.77
N GLU A 143 0.42 -4.40 -12.37
CA GLU A 143 -0.13 -5.65 -12.91
C GLU A 143 -0.97 -6.35 -11.86
N TYR A 144 -2.14 -6.80 -12.26
CA TYR A 144 -3.09 -7.49 -11.40
C TYR A 144 -3.46 -8.84 -11.98
N ALA A 145 -3.48 -9.86 -11.11
CA ALA A 145 -4.22 -11.09 -11.37
C ALA A 145 -5.67 -10.88 -10.94
N VAL A 146 -6.61 -11.08 -11.86
CA VAL A 146 -8.03 -10.81 -11.68
C VAL A 146 -8.82 -12.05 -12.01
N ARG A 147 -9.67 -12.49 -11.08
CA ARG A 147 -10.67 -13.53 -11.36
C ARG A 147 -12.00 -12.88 -11.63
N VAL A 148 -12.53 -13.15 -12.81
CA VAL A 148 -13.78 -12.63 -13.31
C VAL A 148 -14.82 -13.75 -13.33
N LEU A 149 -16.04 -13.43 -12.93
CA LEU A 149 -17.20 -14.30 -13.02
C LEU A 149 -18.00 -13.93 -14.27
N GLY A 150 -18.15 -14.90 -15.19
CA GLY A 150 -18.89 -14.74 -16.44
C GLY A 150 -18.08 -15.14 -17.66
N LYS A 151 -18.75 -15.17 -18.81
CA LYS A 151 -18.12 -15.46 -20.11
C LYS A 151 -17.51 -14.19 -20.67
N VAL A 152 -16.22 -14.21 -20.96
CA VAL A 152 -15.52 -13.13 -21.64
C VAL A 152 -15.36 -13.53 -23.12
N ASP A 153 -15.78 -12.65 -24.01
CA ASP A 153 -15.53 -12.80 -25.44
C ASP A 153 -14.37 -11.90 -25.90
N GLU A 154 -13.81 -12.20 -27.08
CA GLU A 154 -12.69 -11.44 -27.63
C GLU A 154 -13.05 -9.96 -27.84
N ALA A 155 -14.31 -9.67 -28.21
CA ALA A 155 -14.75 -8.29 -28.44
C ALA A 155 -14.74 -7.46 -27.14
N MET A 156 -15.06 -8.06 -25.99
CA MET A 156 -14.90 -7.44 -24.66
C MET A 156 -13.44 -7.10 -24.38
N LEU A 157 -12.52 -8.04 -24.63
CA LEU A 157 -11.08 -7.81 -24.42
C LEU A 157 -10.58 -6.65 -25.29
N GLN A 158 -10.97 -6.61 -26.56
CA GLN A 158 -10.62 -5.52 -27.47
C GLN A 158 -11.17 -4.17 -27.00
N ARG A 159 -12.40 -4.11 -26.50
CA ARG A 159 -12.97 -2.88 -25.93
C ARG A 159 -12.22 -2.43 -24.68
N LEU A 160 -11.85 -3.36 -23.81
CA LEU A 160 -11.12 -3.07 -22.57
C LEU A 160 -9.72 -2.50 -22.83
N VAL A 161 -9.07 -2.89 -23.93
CA VAL A 161 -7.76 -2.35 -24.34
C VAL A 161 -7.89 -1.06 -25.14
N THR A 162 -8.92 -0.94 -25.99
CA THR A 162 -9.17 0.28 -26.79
C THR A 162 -9.64 1.45 -25.92
N GLY A 163 -10.44 1.14 -24.89
CA GLY A 163 -10.97 2.07 -23.92
C GLY A 163 -12.48 2.05 -23.84
N VAL A 164 -12.97 2.22 -22.62
CA VAL A 164 -14.39 2.22 -22.27
C VAL A 164 -14.74 3.48 -21.48
N GLN A 165 -15.95 3.98 -21.64
CA GLN A 165 -16.44 5.14 -20.90
C GLN A 165 -16.79 4.72 -19.46
N LEU A 166 -16.10 5.31 -18.48
CA LEU A 166 -16.49 5.24 -17.07
C LEU A 166 -17.07 6.59 -16.61
N GLU A 167 -17.62 6.64 -15.39
CA GLU A 167 -18.22 7.84 -14.80
C GLU A 167 -17.26 9.04 -14.71
N ASP A 168 -15.99 8.77 -14.45
CA ASP A 168 -14.91 9.75 -14.30
C ASP A 168 -14.05 9.90 -15.57
N GLY A 169 -14.52 9.41 -16.72
CA GLY A 169 -13.87 9.52 -18.03
C GLY A 169 -13.48 8.17 -18.65
N ILE A 170 -12.89 8.22 -19.84
CA ILE A 170 -12.41 7.02 -20.56
C ILE A 170 -11.31 6.33 -19.74
N ALA A 171 -11.32 5.00 -19.69
CA ALA A 171 -10.27 4.19 -19.08
C ALA A 171 -10.01 2.94 -19.93
N LYS A 172 -8.81 2.38 -19.83
CA LYS A 172 -8.41 1.17 -20.55
C LYS A 172 -7.38 0.37 -19.78
N PHE A 173 -7.28 -0.93 -20.07
CA PHE A 173 -6.08 -1.69 -19.77
C PHE A 173 -5.03 -1.45 -20.83
N GLU A 174 -3.75 -1.42 -20.44
CA GLU A 174 -2.66 -1.42 -21.42
C GLU A 174 -2.38 -2.81 -21.97
N ARG A 175 -2.71 -3.84 -21.19
CA ARG A 175 -2.64 -5.23 -21.61
C ARG A 175 -3.63 -6.07 -20.82
N VAL A 176 -4.23 -7.05 -21.48
CA VAL A 176 -5.05 -8.09 -20.87
C VAL A 176 -4.58 -9.43 -21.42
N ASP A 177 -4.02 -10.26 -20.57
CA ASP A 177 -3.54 -11.59 -20.91
C ASP A 177 -4.46 -12.63 -20.25
N ASP A 178 -4.89 -13.63 -21.04
CA ASP A 178 -5.65 -14.77 -20.53
C ASP A 178 -4.73 -15.67 -19.68
N ALA A 179 -5.12 -15.93 -18.43
CA ALA A 179 -4.39 -16.76 -17.48
C ALA A 179 -5.09 -18.09 -17.17
N GLY A 180 -6.12 -18.45 -17.95
CA GLY A 180 -6.89 -19.68 -17.83
C GLY A 180 -8.01 -19.61 -16.78
N GLY A 181 -8.76 -20.70 -16.66
CA GLY A 181 -9.92 -20.76 -15.78
C GLY A 181 -10.72 -22.05 -15.96
N GLU A 182 -11.63 -22.31 -15.03
CA GLU A 182 -12.54 -23.46 -15.09
C GLU A 182 -13.97 -23.01 -14.77
N GLY A 183 -14.92 -23.47 -15.58
CA GLY A 183 -16.34 -23.16 -15.41
C GLY A 183 -16.65 -21.67 -15.63
N ALA A 184 -17.40 -21.07 -14.70
CA ALA A 184 -17.82 -19.68 -14.80
C ALA A 184 -16.75 -18.67 -14.33
N ASN A 185 -15.64 -19.13 -13.76
CA ASN A 185 -14.57 -18.28 -13.27
C ASN A 185 -13.35 -18.34 -14.19
N HIS A 186 -12.87 -17.17 -14.60
CA HIS A 186 -11.71 -17.06 -15.49
C HIS A 186 -10.72 -16.04 -14.97
N TRP A 187 -9.44 -16.33 -15.13
CA TRP A 187 -8.35 -15.47 -14.69
C TRP A 187 -7.74 -14.69 -15.84
N TYR A 188 -7.43 -13.43 -15.55
CA TYR A 188 -6.72 -12.53 -16.45
C TYR A 188 -5.59 -11.82 -15.71
N HIS A 189 -4.48 -11.59 -16.40
CA HIS A 189 -3.48 -10.62 -15.99
C HIS A 189 -3.77 -9.30 -16.71
N VAL A 190 -3.92 -8.23 -15.94
CA VAL A 190 -4.21 -6.90 -16.50
C VAL A 190 -3.19 -5.88 -16.04
N VAL A 191 -2.79 -5.00 -16.96
CA VAL A 191 -1.80 -3.94 -16.71
C VAL A 191 -2.46 -2.57 -16.81
N LEU A 192 -2.18 -1.70 -15.83
CA LEU A 192 -2.59 -0.30 -15.80
C LEU A 192 -1.40 0.62 -15.56
N LYS A 193 -1.39 1.79 -16.20
CA LYS A 193 -0.41 2.87 -15.94
C LYS A 193 -0.95 3.98 -15.04
N GLU A 194 -2.23 3.96 -14.75
CA GLU A 194 -2.89 4.83 -13.77
C GLU A 194 -3.40 4.03 -12.55
N GLY A 195 -4.14 4.70 -11.66
CA GLY A 195 -4.57 4.14 -10.39
C GLY A 195 -5.82 4.83 -9.86
N ARG A 196 -6.82 4.99 -10.73
CA ARG A 196 -8.12 5.57 -10.35
C ARG A 196 -8.84 4.65 -9.35
N LYS A 197 -9.77 5.21 -8.58
CA LYS A 197 -10.50 4.47 -7.55
C LYS A 197 -11.18 3.24 -8.18
N ARG A 198 -10.87 2.03 -7.68
CA ARG A 198 -11.46 0.75 -8.12
C ARG A 198 -11.41 0.50 -9.64
N GLU A 199 -10.43 1.06 -10.33
CA GLU A 199 -10.35 1.11 -11.79
C GLU A 199 -10.47 -0.27 -12.47
N VAL A 200 -9.68 -1.26 -12.02
CA VAL A 200 -9.75 -2.63 -12.55
C VAL A 200 -11.17 -3.19 -12.47
N ARG A 201 -11.85 -3.00 -11.33
CA ARG A 201 -13.21 -3.52 -11.12
C ARG A 201 -14.20 -2.83 -12.05
N ARG A 202 -14.11 -1.51 -12.15
CA ARG A 202 -15.01 -0.70 -13.00
C ARG A 202 -14.85 -1.01 -14.48
N LEU A 203 -13.63 -1.30 -14.94
CA LEU A 203 -13.38 -1.73 -16.32
C LEU A 203 -14.13 -3.04 -16.65
N TRP A 204 -14.01 -4.05 -15.78
CA TRP A 204 -14.74 -5.31 -15.94
C TRP A 204 -16.26 -5.15 -15.77
N GLU A 205 -16.70 -4.37 -14.78
CA GLU A 205 -18.12 -4.07 -14.52
C GLU A 205 -18.77 -3.36 -15.71
N ALA A 206 -18.04 -2.49 -16.43
CA ALA A 206 -18.51 -1.85 -17.66
C ALA A 206 -18.77 -2.83 -18.81
N GLN A 207 -18.25 -4.06 -18.74
CA GLN A 207 -18.55 -5.15 -19.66
C GLN A 207 -19.63 -6.11 -19.12
N GLY A 208 -20.27 -5.77 -18.00
CA GLY A 208 -21.27 -6.61 -17.35
C GLY A 208 -20.68 -7.78 -16.54
N LEU A 209 -19.38 -7.72 -16.22
CA LEU A 209 -18.66 -8.80 -15.55
C LEU A 209 -18.31 -8.43 -14.11
N VAL A 210 -18.30 -9.41 -13.21
CA VAL A 210 -18.01 -9.20 -11.79
C VAL A 210 -16.62 -9.72 -11.43
N VAL A 211 -15.84 -8.90 -10.73
CA VAL A 211 -14.51 -9.31 -10.22
C VAL A 211 -14.66 -9.99 -8.86
N SER A 212 -14.46 -11.31 -8.82
CA SER A 212 -14.54 -12.11 -7.60
C SER A 212 -13.24 -12.09 -6.79
N ARG A 213 -12.09 -11.97 -7.46
CA ARG A 213 -10.76 -11.85 -6.82
C ARG A 213 -9.89 -10.86 -7.56
N LEU A 214 -9.10 -10.10 -6.80
CA LEU A 214 -8.19 -9.09 -7.33
C LEU A 214 -6.92 -9.06 -6.49
N MET A 215 -5.78 -9.33 -7.11
CA MET A 215 -4.48 -9.29 -6.47
C MET A 215 -3.49 -8.50 -7.30
N ARG A 216 -2.82 -7.50 -6.71
CA ARG A 216 -1.70 -6.84 -7.38
C ARG A 216 -0.47 -7.72 -7.30
N ILE A 217 0.06 -8.12 -8.45
CA ILE A 217 1.21 -9.03 -8.56
C ILE A 217 2.51 -8.30 -8.94
N ARG A 218 2.42 -7.10 -9.52
CA ARG A 218 3.60 -6.27 -9.86
C ARG A 218 3.32 -4.78 -9.71
N TYR A 219 4.36 -4.03 -9.35
CA TYR A 219 4.39 -2.57 -9.37
C TYR A 219 5.74 -2.10 -9.92
N GLY A 220 5.73 -1.55 -11.13
CA GLY A 220 6.94 -1.19 -11.87
C GLY A 220 7.84 -2.40 -12.07
N VAL A 221 9.10 -2.27 -11.64
CA VAL A 221 10.11 -3.35 -11.67
C VAL A 221 9.99 -4.35 -10.51
N VAL A 222 9.10 -4.13 -9.54
CA VAL A 222 8.96 -5.00 -8.38
C VAL A 222 7.80 -5.98 -8.56
N THR A 223 8.11 -7.27 -8.57
CA THR A 223 7.13 -8.36 -8.60
C THR A 223 6.92 -8.93 -7.20
N LEU A 224 5.71 -9.41 -6.91
CA LEU A 224 5.37 -10.06 -5.65
C LEU A 224 6.13 -11.39 -5.54
N PRO A 225 7.03 -11.55 -4.56
CA PRO A 225 7.79 -12.79 -4.43
C PRO A 225 6.85 -13.97 -4.10
N PRO A 226 6.95 -15.11 -4.80
CA PRO A 226 6.09 -16.27 -4.53
C PRO A 226 6.24 -16.82 -3.10
N SER A 227 7.41 -16.63 -2.49
CA SER A 227 7.71 -17.03 -1.11
C SER A 227 7.00 -16.15 -0.07
N LEU A 228 6.63 -14.92 -0.41
CA LEU A 228 6.05 -13.96 0.53
C LEU A 228 4.55 -14.22 0.72
N ARG A 229 4.16 -14.73 1.89
CA ARG A 229 2.75 -15.05 2.17
C ARG A 229 1.94 -13.80 2.51
N MET A 230 0.62 -13.89 2.39
CA MET A 230 -0.28 -12.79 2.77
C MET A 230 -0.07 -12.39 4.23
N GLY A 231 -0.10 -11.09 4.50
CA GLY A 231 0.19 -10.50 5.81
C GLY A 231 1.69 -10.47 6.16
N GLN A 232 2.58 -10.99 5.31
CA GLN A 232 4.01 -10.90 5.50
C GLN A 232 4.61 -9.74 4.70
N PHE A 233 5.72 -9.21 5.19
CA PHE A 233 6.55 -8.23 4.52
C PHE A 233 7.99 -8.73 4.43
N MET A 234 8.74 -8.16 3.50
CA MET A 234 10.19 -8.30 3.43
C MET A 234 10.83 -7.00 2.94
N GLU A 235 12.09 -6.76 3.31
CA GLU A 235 12.85 -5.64 2.78
C GLU A 235 13.24 -5.91 1.32
N LEU A 236 13.19 -4.87 0.50
CA LEU A 236 13.51 -4.96 -0.92
C LEU A 236 15.02 -5.17 -1.12
N GLU A 237 15.38 -6.18 -1.90
CA GLU A 237 16.78 -6.48 -2.22
C GLU A 237 17.47 -5.31 -2.92
N SER A 238 18.78 -5.15 -2.67
CA SER A 238 19.55 -3.97 -3.11
C SER A 238 19.53 -3.75 -4.63
N ASN A 239 19.64 -4.82 -5.43
CA ASN A 239 19.55 -4.77 -6.89
C ASN A 239 18.19 -4.25 -7.39
N VAL A 240 17.09 -4.80 -6.87
CA VAL A 240 15.73 -4.39 -7.25
C VAL A 240 15.43 -2.98 -6.74
N ARG A 241 15.92 -2.63 -5.54
CA ARG A 241 15.84 -1.27 -4.98
C ARG A 241 16.54 -0.26 -5.89
N GLN A 242 17.74 -0.56 -6.38
CA GLN A 242 18.45 0.31 -7.31
C GLN A 242 17.72 0.46 -8.64
N ALA A 243 17.18 -0.63 -9.19
CA ALA A 243 16.37 -0.59 -10.41
C ALA A 243 15.12 0.30 -10.22
N LEU A 244 14.43 0.16 -9.09
CA LEU A 244 13.25 0.96 -8.75
C LEU A 244 13.58 2.44 -8.62
N LEU A 245 14.73 2.78 -8.02
CA LEU A 245 15.18 4.17 -7.90
C LEU A 245 15.52 4.78 -9.26
N ARG A 246 16.23 4.03 -10.11
CA ARG A 246 16.55 4.46 -11.48
C ARG A 246 15.29 4.70 -12.31
N GLN A 247 14.26 3.86 -12.15
CA GLN A 247 12.97 4.02 -12.85
C GLN A 247 12.32 5.39 -12.60
N VAL A 248 12.58 6.01 -11.44
CA VAL A 248 12.04 7.33 -11.08
C VAL A 248 13.12 8.43 -10.99
N ASN A 249 14.25 8.24 -11.66
CA ASN A 249 15.37 9.19 -11.70
C ASN A 249 15.87 9.60 -10.31
N LEU A 250 15.92 8.64 -9.38
CA LEU A 250 16.53 8.79 -8.06
C LEU A 250 17.80 7.96 -7.96
N THR A 251 18.75 8.46 -7.16
CA THR A 251 20.00 7.76 -6.84
C THR A 251 19.97 7.25 -5.39
N GLU A 252 20.69 6.15 -5.14
CA GLU A 252 21.01 5.76 -3.77
C GLU A 252 22.00 6.75 -3.18
N THR A 253 21.67 7.29 -2.01
CA THR A 253 22.66 7.93 -1.15
C THR A 253 23.46 6.82 -0.49
N VAL A 254 24.45 6.28 -1.19
CA VAL A 254 25.42 5.37 -0.59
C VAL A 254 26.20 6.19 0.45
N LYS A 255 26.11 5.82 1.73
CA LYS A 255 27.15 6.21 2.68
C LYS A 255 28.36 5.38 2.29
N GLU A 256 29.39 6.02 1.77
CA GLU A 256 30.72 5.42 1.73
C GLU A 256 31.08 5.11 3.19
N THR A 257 30.90 3.85 3.59
CA THR A 257 31.69 3.30 4.68
C THR A 257 33.11 3.24 4.14
N GLU A 258 33.90 4.25 4.45
CA GLU A 258 35.36 4.19 4.40
C GLU A 258 35.83 3.18 5.46
N GLU A 259 35.67 1.90 5.19
CA GLU A 259 36.39 0.84 5.91
C GLU A 259 36.84 -0.19 4.87
N GLY A 260 38.15 -0.27 4.66
CA GLY A 260 38.78 -1.30 3.82
C GLY A 260 39.56 -0.79 2.59
N ARG A 261 40.35 0.28 2.71
CA ARG A 261 41.50 0.47 1.84
C ARG A 261 42.63 -0.40 2.39
N ASP A 262 42.68 -1.67 1.98
CA ASP A 262 43.89 -2.49 2.14
C ASP A 262 44.23 -3.22 0.83
N THR A 263 45.26 -2.68 0.20
CA THR A 263 46.23 -3.28 -0.73
C THR A 263 45.76 -4.44 -1.62
N VAL A 264 45.46 -4.10 -2.88
CA VAL A 264 45.62 -5.03 -4.01
C VAL A 264 47.11 -5.32 -4.17
N ARG A 265 47.58 -6.46 -3.66
CA ARG A 265 48.84 -7.07 -4.11
C ARG A 265 48.54 -7.93 -5.34
N GLN A 266 49.14 -7.55 -6.45
CA GLN A 266 49.20 -8.33 -7.68
C GLN A 266 50.09 -9.56 -7.45
N ASP A 267 49.55 -10.75 -7.60
CA ASP A 267 50.35 -11.95 -7.86
C ASP A 267 50.03 -12.50 -9.26
N LYS A 268 51.10 -12.58 -10.07
CA LYS A 268 51.13 -13.13 -11.42
C LYS A 268 50.99 -14.67 -11.38
N PRO A 269 50.52 -15.30 -12.47
CA PRO A 269 50.29 -16.74 -12.53
C PRO A 269 51.62 -17.47 -12.74
N ASN A 270 51.88 -18.54 -11.98
CA ASN A 270 52.97 -19.47 -12.28
C ASN A 270 52.43 -20.86 -12.63
N GLN A 271 53.03 -21.43 -13.68
CA GLN A 271 52.65 -22.69 -14.30
C GLN A 271 53.25 -23.89 -13.54
N ARG A 272 52.40 -24.91 -13.29
CA ARG A 272 52.53 -26.39 -13.39
C ARG A 272 53.93 -27.06 -13.22
N PRO A 273 54.06 -28.33 -12.73
CA PRO A 273 53.21 -29.46 -13.19
C PRO A 273 52.97 -30.69 -12.27
N ASN A 274 52.06 -31.52 -12.77
CA ASN A 274 51.94 -32.99 -12.67
C ASN A 274 51.43 -33.69 -11.40
N GLY A 275 50.35 -34.46 -11.60
CA GLY A 275 49.82 -35.45 -10.67
C GLY A 275 48.69 -36.24 -11.34
N LYS A 276 49.07 -37.36 -11.97
CA LYS A 276 48.21 -38.33 -12.68
C LYS A 276 47.11 -38.87 -11.76
N PHE A 277 45.88 -39.02 -12.23
CA PHE A 277 44.99 -40.12 -11.82
C PHE A 277 43.95 -40.43 -12.91
N THR A 278 43.45 -41.65 -12.83
CA THR A 278 43.24 -42.59 -13.94
C THR A 278 41.80 -42.59 -14.46
N LYS A 279 41.65 -42.93 -15.75
CA LYS A 279 40.37 -43.18 -16.43
C LYS A 279 39.58 -44.30 -15.76
N GLN A 280 38.26 -44.14 -15.65
CA GLN A 280 37.35 -45.27 -15.79
C GLN A 280 36.10 -44.84 -16.56
N THR A 281 35.97 -45.45 -17.72
CA THR A 281 34.85 -45.42 -18.66
C THR A 281 33.72 -46.32 -18.17
N LEU A 282 32.46 -45.85 -18.26
CA LEU A 282 31.33 -46.75 -18.45
C LEU A 282 30.32 -46.17 -19.45
N SER A 283 30.16 -46.93 -20.52
CA SER A 283 29.15 -46.89 -21.56
C SER A 283 27.84 -47.52 -21.10
N THR A 284 26.70 -46.96 -21.51
CA THR A 284 25.47 -47.71 -21.91
C THR A 284 24.47 -46.71 -22.49
N SER A 285 24.32 -46.71 -23.82
CA SER A 285 23.27 -47.39 -24.60
C SER A 285 21.96 -46.61 -24.68
N THR A 286 21.77 -46.02 -25.85
CA THR A 286 20.54 -45.48 -26.43
C THR A 286 19.44 -46.53 -26.48
N ALA A 287 18.25 -46.20 -25.98
CA ALA A 287 17.00 -46.86 -26.32
C ALA A 287 15.95 -45.80 -26.64
N THR A 288 15.60 -45.76 -27.93
CA THR A 288 14.59 -44.91 -28.55
C THR A 288 13.19 -45.29 -28.02
N ARG A 289 12.44 -44.31 -27.52
CA ARG A 289 11.01 -44.47 -27.22
C ARG A 289 10.26 -43.22 -27.71
N GLU A 290 9.33 -43.44 -28.63
CA GLU A 290 8.49 -42.40 -29.24
C GLU A 290 7.73 -41.57 -28.19
N PRO A 291 7.55 -40.25 -28.39
CA PRO A 291 6.78 -39.43 -27.46
C PRO A 291 5.28 -39.61 -27.70
N ALA A 292 4.60 -40.20 -26.72
CA ALA A 292 3.14 -40.10 -26.61
C ALA A 292 2.73 -38.62 -26.44
N LYS A 293 1.73 -38.18 -27.20
CA LYS A 293 1.16 -36.83 -27.19
C LYS A 293 0.72 -36.44 -25.78
N ARG A 294 1.53 -35.62 -25.10
CA ARG A 294 1.23 -35.05 -23.80
C ARG A 294 0.40 -33.80 -24.03
N SER A 295 -0.87 -33.80 -23.58
CA SER A 295 -1.71 -32.60 -23.63
C SER A 295 -1.00 -31.45 -22.90
N THR A 296 -0.78 -30.34 -23.58
CA THR A 296 -0.26 -29.11 -22.99
C THR A 296 -1.34 -28.45 -22.15
N ARG A 297 -1.53 -28.94 -20.92
CA ARG A 297 -2.15 -28.12 -19.87
C ARG A 297 -1.17 -27.00 -19.52
N PRO A 298 -1.55 -25.71 -19.61
CA PRO A 298 -0.74 -24.64 -19.06
C PRO A 298 -0.51 -24.92 -17.57
N LYS A 299 0.73 -24.72 -17.12
CA LYS A 299 1.14 -24.99 -15.75
C LYS A 299 0.41 -24.00 -14.84
N LYS A 300 -0.42 -24.50 -13.92
CA LYS A 300 -1.17 -23.70 -12.96
C LYS A 300 -0.24 -22.72 -12.24
N ASP A 301 -0.56 -21.43 -12.31
CA ASP A 301 0.30 -20.41 -11.71
C ASP A 301 0.22 -20.46 -10.18
N TRP A 302 1.32 -20.15 -9.50
CA TRP A 302 1.44 -20.30 -8.04
C TRP A 302 0.42 -19.47 -7.25
N TRP A 303 -0.04 -18.36 -7.82
CA TRP A 303 -0.95 -17.42 -7.18
C TRP A 303 -2.41 -17.91 -7.20
N GLU A 304 -2.82 -18.70 -8.20
CA GLU A 304 -4.19 -19.23 -8.28
C GLU A 304 -4.54 -20.03 -7.02
N SER A 305 -3.63 -20.90 -6.61
CA SER A 305 -3.80 -21.75 -5.42
C SER A 305 -3.87 -20.93 -4.13
N ARG A 306 -3.17 -19.79 -4.06
CA ARG A 306 -3.07 -18.98 -2.85
C ARG A 306 -4.27 -18.05 -2.66
N ILE A 307 -4.87 -17.56 -3.75
CA ILE A 307 -6.05 -16.69 -3.68
C ILE A 307 -7.32 -17.52 -3.40
N ASP A 308 -7.39 -18.75 -3.91
CA ASP A 308 -8.50 -19.67 -3.64
C ASP A 308 -8.44 -20.31 -2.24
N GLU A 309 -7.27 -20.34 -1.59
CA GLU A 309 -7.10 -20.77 -0.20
C GLU A 309 -7.59 -19.76 0.84
N THR A 310 -7.94 -18.54 0.41
CA THR A 310 -8.49 -17.48 1.27
C THR A 310 -9.99 -17.30 1.02
N ASP A 311 -10.79 -17.60 2.05
CA ASP A 311 -12.22 -17.26 2.07
C ASP A 311 -12.38 -15.73 2.19
N ASP A 312 -13.57 -15.21 1.88
CA ASP A 312 -13.90 -13.75 1.91
C ASP A 312 -13.63 -13.06 3.26
N THR A 313 -13.33 -13.84 4.30
CA THR A 313 -13.00 -13.41 5.66
C THR A 313 -11.49 -13.31 5.95
N GLY A 314 -10.62 -13.61 4.98
CA GLY A 314 -9.17 -13.46 5.12
C GLY A 314 -8.48 -14.51 6.01
N PHE A 315 -9.18 -15.57 6.41
CA PHE A 315 -8.58 -16.69 7.14
C PHE A 315 -8.16 -17.82 6.19
N SER A 316 -6.92 -18.28 6.32
CA SER A 316 -6.39 -19.44 5.57
C SER A 316 -6.93 -20.74 6.17
N LYS A 317 -7.48 -21.63 5.33
CA LYS A 317 -8.09 -22.92 5.73
C LYS A 317 -7.16 -23.86 6.50
N ARG A 318 -5.83 -23.67 6.47
CA ARG A 318 -4.86 -24.58 7.11
C ARG A 318 -4.76 -24.45 8.63
N ASN A 319 -5.27 -23.38 9.24
CA ASN A 319 -5.18 -23.20 10.70
C ASN A 319 -6.28 -23.92 11.50
N LEU A 320 -7.20 -24.64 10.84
CA LEU A 320 -8.23 -25.44 11.55
C LEU A 320 -7.84 -26.91 11.78
N GLN A 321 -6.79 -27.43 11.13
CA GLN A 321 -6.44 -28.87 11.18
C GLN A 321 -5.35 -29.25 12.19
N GLN A 322 -4.84 -28.31 13.00
CA GLN A 322 -3.85 -28.58 14.05
C GLN A 322 -4.38 -28.44 15.49
N LYS A 323 -5.70 -28.46 15.72
CA LYS A 323 -6.28 -28.40 17.08
C LYS A 323 -7.18 -29.56 17.52
N ASN A 324 -7.29 -30.64 16.73
CA ASN A 324 -8.03 -31.84 17.13
C ASN A 324 -7.13 -33.08 17.19
N THR A 325 -6.20 -33.11 18.15
CA THR A 325 -5.61 -34.34 18.69
C THR A 325 -5.43 -34.23 20.19
N ALA A 326 -6.54 -34.05 20.92
CA ALA A 326 -6.57 -34.28 22.37
C ALA A 326 -7.03 -35.72 22.64
N LYS A 327 -6.19 -36.47 23.38
CA LYS A 327 -6.41 -37.85 23.84
C LYS A 327 -7.67 -37.99 24.70
N PRO A 328 -8.35 -39.16 24.73
CA PRO A 328 -9.51 -39.38 25.58
C PRO A 328 -9.09 -39.57 27.04
N VAL A 329 -9.76 -38.87 27.95
CA VAL A 329 -9.61 -39.01 29.41
C VAL A 329 -10.76 -39.85 29.95
N HIS A 330 -10.41 -40.77 30.86
CA HIS A 330 -11.24 -41.75 31.55
C HIS A 330 -12.53 -41.20 32.19
N GLN A 331 -13.60 -41.98 32.10
CA GLN A 331 -14.80 -41.91 32.95
C GLN A 331 -14.46 -42.23 34.42
N PRO A 332 -15.14 -41.61 35.39
CA PRO A 332 -15.40 -42.23 36.67
C PRO A 332 -16.88 -42.60 36.84
N GLN A 333 -17.07 -43.75 37.49
CA GLN A 333 -18.34 -44.36 37.85
C GLN A 333 -19.10 -43.59 38.92
N ALA A 334 -20.41 -43.81 38.93
CA ALA A 334 -21.37 -43.29 39.88
C ALA A 334 -21.17 -43.87 41.30
N VAL A 335 -21.31 -43.02 42.31
CA VAL A 335 -21.60 -43.43 43.69
C VAL A 335 -22.70 -42.54 44.26
N THR A 336 -23.73 -43.20 44.78
CA THR A 336 -24.91 -42.69 45.48
C THR A 336 -24.59 -42.22 46.89
N GLY A 337 -25.23 -41.17 47.38
CA GLY A 337 -25.28 -40.85 48.81
C GLY A 337 -25.73 -39.42 49.10
N GLY A 338 -26.92 -39.25 49.67
CA GLY A 338 -27.53 -37.94 49.93
C GLY A 338 -27.18 -37.30 51.28
N ARG A 339 -27.77 -36.11 51.48
CA ARG A 339 -28.47 -35.58 52.68
C ARG A 339 -28.18 -34.09 52.90
N ALA A 340 -29.24 -33.39 53.29
CA ALA A 340 -29.43 -31.95 53.37
C ALA A 340 -28.66 -31.22 54.49
N ASN A 341 -28.45 -29.91 54.34
CA ASN A 341 -29.05 -28.90 55.24
C ASN A 341 -28.80 -27.43 54.80
N LYS A 342 -29.85 -26.62 54.98
CA LYS A 342 -29.94 -25.14 54.96
C LYS A 342 -29.33 -24.55 56.26
N PRO A 343 -29.06 -23.23 56.43
CA PRO A 343 -30.06 -22.12 56.53
C PRO A 343 -29.64 -20.78 55.84
N THR A 344 -30.52 -19.97 55.21
CA THR A 344 -31.28 -18.78 55.74
C THR A 344 -30.45 -17.83 56.62
N THR A 345 -30.38 -16.49 56.53
CA THR A 345 -31.19 -15.32 56.08
C THR A 345 -30.32 -14.04 56.39
N PRO A 346 -30.67 -12.73 56.19
CA PRO A 346 -32.02 -12.14 56.30
C PRO A 346 -32.37 -10.88 55.47
N SER A 347 -33.65 -10.52 55.65
CA SER A 347 -34.18 -9.17 55.88
C SER A 347 -34.76 -8.38 54.69
N THR A 348 -36.08 -8.51 54.61
CA THR A 348 -37.09 -7.59 54.07
C THR A 348 -37.02 -6.20 54.72
N ALA A 349 -37.24 -5.14 53.93
CA ALA A 349 -38.01 -3.98 54.36
C ALA A 349 -38.79 -3.44 53.14
N LYS A 350 -40.12 -3.47 53.24
CA LYS A 350 -41.06 -2.88 52.28
C LYS A 350 -41.33 -1.43 52.70
N PHE A 351 -41.39 -0.51 51.74
CA PHE A 351 -42.21 0.70 51.85
C PHE A 351 -42.97 0.93 50.53
N THR A 352 -44.27 1.15 50.71
CA THR A 352 -45.30 1.71 49.81
C THR A 352 -44.93 3.14 49.36
N ALA A 353 -45.45 3.82 48.33
CA ALA A 353 -46.59 3.66 47.43
C ALA A 353 -46.47 4.68 46.26
N THR A 354 -46.98 4.29 45.08
CA THR A 354 -47.67 5.06 44.00
C THR A 354 -47.39 6.56 43.71
N LYS A 355 -47.11 6.87 42.43
CA LYS A 355 -48.00 7.65 41.52
C LYS A 355 -47.51 7.67 40.05
N THR A 356 -48.40 7.23 39.16
CA THR A 356 -48.79 7.76 37.82
C THR A 356 -47.88 8.83 37.17
N ASN A 357 -47.61 8.88 35.86
CA ASN A 357 -48.56 8.81 34.75
C ASN A 357 -47.84 8.71 33.37
N THR A 358 -48.59 8.17 32.43
CA THR A 358 -48.35 7.83 31.01
C THR A 358 -48.21 9.00 30.03
N ARG A 359 -47.29 8.85 29.03
CA ARG A 359 -47.36 9.16 27.55
C ARG A 359 -47.82 10.59 27.09
N PRO A 360 -47.71 11.04 25.81
CA PRO A 360 -47.58 10.29 24.54
C PRO A 360 -46.66 10.91 23.43
N VAL A 361 -46.72 10.24 22.27
CA VAL A 361 -46.18 10.47 20.92
C VAL A 361 -46.87 11.63 20.18
N LEU A 362 -46.19 12.37 19.26
CA LEU A 362 -46.58 12.59 17.84
C LEU A 362 -45.71 13.63 17.04
N SER A 363 -45.43 13.24 15.78
CA SER A 363 -45.41 13.99 14.49
C SER A 363 -44.53 15.23 14.18
N LYS A 364 -43.91 15.19 12.98
CA LYS A 364 -43.37 16.31 12.16
C LYS A 364 -44.48 17.33 11.76
N PRO A 365 -44.16 18.58 11.34
CA PRO A 365 -44.12 18.91 9.89
C PRO A 365 -43.26 20.13 9.41
N SER A 366 -43.05 20.20 8.08
CA SER A 366 -42.97 21.34 7.11
C SER A 366 -42.13 22.64 7.27
N LYS A 367 -41.49 23.04 6.14
CA LYS A 367 -40.94 24.39 5.76
C LYS A 367 -42.03 25.49 5.66
N PRO A 368 -41.67 26.80 5.68
CA PRO A 368 -41.55 27.58 4.43
C PRO A 368 -40.52 28.75 4.39
N THR A 369 -40.36 29.28 3.17
CA THR A 369 -39.73 30.48 2.55
C THR A 369 -39.44 31.76 3.35
N SER A 370 -38.33 32.47 3.03
CA SER A 370 -38.30 33.76 2.28
C SER A 370 -36.93 34.49 2.31
N ARG A 371 -36.79 35.44 1.36
CA ARG A 371 -35.60 36.18 0.88
C ARG A 371 -35.59 37.60 1.49
N PRO A 372 -34.48 38.37 1.39
CA PRO A 372 -34.64 39.79 1.07
C PRO A 372 -33.79 40.25 -0.13
N GLN A 373 -34.35 41.20 -0.88
CA GLN A 373 -33.70 42.02 -1.90
C GLN A 373 -33.13 43.29 -1.28
N LEU A 374 -32.04 43.82 -1.82
CA LEU A 374 -31.79 45.27 -1.93
C LEU A 374 -31.25 45.57 -3.33
N GLY A 375 -31.87 46.52 -4.04
CA GLY A 375 -31.55 46.92 -5.42
C GLY A 375 -30.51 48.04 -5.51
N LYS A 376 -29.75 48.07 -6.63
CA LYS A 376 -29.69 49.10 -7.71
C LYS A 376 -29.19 50.50 -7.25
N LYS A 377 -28.28 51.23 -7.92
CA LYS A 377 -28.05 51.40 -9.37
C LYS A 377 -26.85 52.35 -9.63
N LEU A 378 -26.42 52.43 -10.91
CA LEU A 378 -25.68 53.52 -11.62
C LEU A 378 -24.13 53.53 -11.49
N ALA A 379 -23.31 53.77 -12.53
CA ALA A 379 -23.51 54.16 -13.92
C ALA A 379 -22.30 53.76 -14.80
N SER A 380 -22.57 53.75 -16.11
CA SER A 380 -21.73 53.58 -17.29
C SER A 380 -20.56 54.57 -17.45
N SER A 381 -19.46 54.14 -18.11
CA SER A 381 -18.98 54.65 -19.42
C SER A 381 -17.53 54.23 -19.75
N PRO A 382 -17.08 54.32 -21.04
CA PRO A 382 -16.30 53.25 -21.68
C PRO A 382 -14.95 53.71 -22.32
N ILE A 383 -14.31 52.76 -23.02
CA ILE A 383 -13.31 52.89 -24.12
C ILE A 383 -11.88 53.36 -23.76
N ALA A 384 -10.89 52.49 -24.06
CA ALA A 384 -9.68 52.85 -24.83
C ALA A 384 -8.85 51.59 -25.23
N LYS A 385 -8.80 51.29 -26.53
CA LYS A 385 -7.60 50.82 -27.24
C LYS A 385 -6.90 52.09 -27.78
N PRO A 386 -5.56 52.15 -27.86
CA PRO A 386 -4.81 51.63 -29.03
C PRO A 386 -3.43 51.06 -28.57
N SER A 387 -2.43 50.62 -29.32
CA SER A 387 -2.11 50.51 -30.75
C SER A 387 -0.91 49.56 -30.84
N THR A 388 -0.84 48.86 -31.95
CA THR A 388 0.35 48.24 -32.54
C THR A 388 1.53 49.21 -32.67
N LEU A 389 2.76 48.73 -32.42
CA LEU A 389 3.95 49.25 -33.10
C LEU A 389 4.95 48.11 -33.35
N SER A 390 5.03 47.75 -34.63
CA SER A 390 6.11 47.02 -35.26
C SER A 390 7.15 48.04 -35.71
N THR A 391 8.42 47.87 -35.34
CA THR A 391 9.54 48.33 -36.17
C THR A 391 10.76 47.44 -35.99
N LYS A 392 11.04 46.72 -37.09
CA LYS A 392 12.34 46.28 -37.60
C LYS A 392 13.59 46.94 -36.99
N LYS A 393 14.54 46.05 -36.63
CA LYS A 393 15.93 45.98 -37.11
C LYS A 393 16.54 47.25 -37.75
N ARG A 394 17.57 47.77 -37.07
CA ARG A 394 18.90 48.04 -37.64
C ARG A 394 19.92 47.42 -36.68
N GLY A 395 20.87 46.63 -37.22
CA GLY A 395 21.82 45.79 -36.48
C GLY A 395 21.64 44.34 -36.85
#